data_AF-A0A536SLX1-F1
#
_entry.id   AF-A0A536SLX1-F1
#
_cell.length_a   1.000
_cell.length_b   1.000
_cell.length_c   1.000
_cell.angle_alpha   90.00
_cell.angle_beta   90.00
_cell.angle_gamma   90.00
#
_symmetry.space_group_name_H-M   'P 1'
#
loop_
_entity.id
_entity.type
_entity.pdbx_description
1 polymer ?
#
loop_
_entity_poly.entity_id
_entity_poly.type
_entity_poly.pdbx_seq_one_letter_code
_entity_poly.pdbx_strand_id
1 'polypeptide(L)'
;MKAAGIDAATPDPRGGRIEKDPGGKPTGVVRNAGGVAFVAAKIPLPDRETWPANVRKFVAELNAMGITAWYDAGGRGMSERHYEAYRTLADRGELNARAFWTTFRQPTTPEQVDKVLAEIAQQTSFQGSDYFDNIGWGESVYTPATTNLLRYDYVVKPEDMREVRRIAHALAEGGMFLRSSRSRGCAGLYRTSTR
;
A
#
# COMPACT_ATOMS: atom_id res chain seq x y z
N MET A 1 -2.24 18.67 -15.55
CA MET A 1 -3.59 19.13 -15.14
C MET A 1 -4.66 18.84 -16.20
N LYS A 2 -4.56 19.39 -17.42
CA LYS A 2 -5.55 19.15 -18.49
C LYS A 2 -5.81 17.67 -18.79
N ALA A 3 -4.75 16.86 -18.93
CA ALA A 3 -4.88 15.41 -19.17
C ALA A 3 -5.64 14.66 -18.05
N ALA A 4 -5.61 15.20 -16.82
CA ALA A 4 -6.35 14.66 -15.69
C ALA A 4 -7.76 15.29 -15.57
N GLY A 5 -8.19 16.15 -16.50
CA GLY A 5 -9.46 16.87 -16.42
C GLY A 5 -9.55 17.75 -15.17
N ILE A 6 -8.48 18.47 -14.84
CA ILE A 6 -8.41 19.40 -13.70
C ILE A 6 -8.30 20.82 -14.23
N ASP A 7 -9.21 21.68 -13.77
CA ASP A 7 -9.37 23.07 -14.19
C ASP A 7 -9.66 24.02 -13.01
N ALA A 8 -9.99 25.28 -13.31
CA ALA A 8 -10.27 26.30 -12.31
C ALA A 8 -11.52 26.00 -11.47
N ALA A 9 -12.51 25.28 -12.02
CA ALA A 9 -13.75 24.91 -11.34
C ALA A 9 -13.59 23.66 -10.47
N THR A 10 -12.53 22.88 -10.66
CA THR A 10 -12.27 21.66 -9.88
C THR A 10 -12.10 22.01 -8.39
N PRO A 11 -12.94 21.48 -7.49
CA PRO A 11 -12.82 21.74 -6.05
C PRO A 11 -11.62 20.99 -5.45
N ASP A 12 -11.18 21.43 -4.27
CA ASP A 12 -10.15 20.71 -3.52
C ASP A 12 -10.67 19.33 -3.06
N PRO A 13 -9.93 18.24 -3.31
CA PRO A 13 -10.34 16.91 -2.89
C PRO A 13 -10.21 16.76 -1.36
N ARG A 14 -11.00 15.86 -0.77
CA ARG A 14 -10.97 15.59 0.68
C ARG A 14 -9.55 15.25 1.15
N GLY A 15 -9.02 16.02 2.10
CA GLY A 15 -7.68 15.81 2.64
C GLY A 15 -6.56 16.15 1.66
N GLY A 16 -6.84 17.01 0.69
CA GLY A 16 -5.96 17.44 -0.40
C GLY A 16 -6.15 18.90 -0.78
N ARG A 17 -5.23 19.43 -1.58
CA ARG A 17 -5.38 20.75 -2.21
C ARG A 17 -4.78 20.76 -3.60
N ILE A 18 -5.47 21.40 -4.55
CA ILE A 18 -4.95 21.71 -5.88
C ILE A 18 -4.58 23.18 -5.87
N GLU A 19 -3.30 23.51 -5.98
CA GLU A 19 -2.89 24.91 -5.93
C GLU A 19 -3.30 25.65 -7.19
N LYS A 20 -3.97 26.78 -7.00
CA LYS A 20 -4.41 27.69 -8.05
C LYS A 20 -3.65 29.01 -7.93
N ASP A 21 -3.35 29.61 -9.07
CA ASP A 21 -2.77 30.95 -9.15
C ASP A 21 -3.82 32.03 -8.77
N PRO A 22 -3.44 33.32 -8.66
CA PRO A 22 -4.39 34.40 -8.37
C PRO A 22 -5.55 34.54 -9.38
N GLY A 23 -5.37 34.04 -10.61
CA GLY A 23 -6.40 33.98 -11.64
C GLY A 23 -7.28 32.72 -11.57
N GLY A 24 -7.09 31.88 -10.55
CA GLY A 24 -7.85 30.65 -10.34
C GLY A 24 -7.40 29.46 -11.18
N LYS A 25 -6.34 29.56 -11.98
CA LYS A 25 -5.88 28.45 -12.83
C LYS A 25 -5.01 27.48 -12.02
N PRO A 26 -5.18 26.15 -12.17
CA PRO A 26 -4.31 25.18 -11.53
C PRO A 26 -2.84 25.37 -11.93
N THR A 27 -1.97 25.54 -10.94
CA THR A 27 -0.53 25.76 -11.12
C THR A 27 0.24 24.49 -11.54
N GLY A 28 -0.35 23.32 -11.30
CA GLY A 28 0.34 22.03 -11.41
C GLY A 28 0.76 21.44 -10.07
N VAL A 29 0.75 22.22 -8.98
CA VAL A 29 1.10 21.74 -7.64
C VAL A 29 -0.11 21.13 -6.94
N VAL A 30 0.08 19.95 -6.36
CA VAL A 30 -0.92 19.20 -5.60
C VAL A 30 -0.37 18.89 -4.22
N ARG A 31 -1.15 19.17 -3.17
CA ARG A 31 -0.73 18.98 -1.78
C ARG A 31 -1.54 17.91 -1.07
N ASN A 32 -0.89 17.30 -0.08
CA ASN A 32 -1.41 16.31 0.86
C ASN A 32 -1.90 15.01 0.19
N ALA A 33 -2.10 13.98 1.01
CA ALA A 33 -2.41 12.63 0.53
C ALA A 33 -3.70 12.57 -0.32
N GLY A 34 -4.73 13.33 0.05
CA GLY A 34 -6.00 13.34 -0.69
C GLY A 34 -5.88 13.95 -2.08
N GLY A 35 -5.01 14.96 -2.23
CA GLY A 35 -4.74 15.60 -3.52
C GLY A 35 -3.99 14.66 -4.44
N VAL A 36 -2.91 14.06 -3.93
CA VAL A 36 -2.10 13.10 -4.69
C VAL A 36 -2.96 11.91 -5.13
N ALA A 37 -3.77 11.35 -4.23
CA ALA A 37 -4.67 10.24 -4.56
C ALA A 37 -5.71 10.63 -5.63
N PHE A 38 -6.29 11.84 -5.53
CA PHE A 38 -7.25 12.33 -6.51
C PHE A 38 -6.65 12.43 -7.92
N VAL A 39 -5.43 12.95 -8.05
CA VAL A 39 -4.77 13.04 -9.36
C VAL A 39 -4.29 11.68 -9.85
N ALA A 40 -3.72 10.84 -8.98
CA ALA A 40 -3.26 9.51 -9.34
C ALA A 40 -4.39 8.62 -9.87
N ALA A 41 -5.60 8.72 -9.31
CA ALA A 41 -6.76 7.97 -9.76
C ALA A 41 -7.23 8.32 -11.19
N LYS A 42 -6.78 9.46 -11.74
CA LYS A 42 -7.08 9.90 -13.11
C LYS A 42 -6.01 9.45 -14.12
N ILE A 43 -4.94 8.79 -13.67
CA ILE A 43 -3.89 8.25 -14.54
C ILE A 43 -4.36 6.85 -15.00
N PRO A 44 -4.61 6.63 -16.30
CA PRO A 44 -5.00 5.31 -16.78
C PRO A 44 -3.86 4.32 -16.59
N LEU A 45 -4.20 3.09 -16.22
CA LEU A 45 -3.24 1.98 -16.28
C LEU A 45 -2.93 1.64 -17.74
N PRO A 46 -1.69 1.23 -18.06
CA PRO A 46 -1.40 0.68 -19.38
C PRO A 46 -2.21 -0.59 -19.62
N ASP A 47 -2.39 -0.95 -20.89
CA ASP A 47 -3.09 -2.18 -21.27
C ASP A 47 -2.43 -3.41 -20.62
N ARG A 48 -3.24 -4.32 -20.07
CA ARG A 48 -2.78 -5.50 -19.31
C ARG A 48 -1.89 -6.41 -20.16
N GLU A 49 -2.14 -6.48 -21.46
CA GLU A 49 -1.32 -7.27 -22.39
C GLU A 49 0.14 -6.79 -22.45
N THR A 50 0.38 -5.51 -22.16
CA THR A 50 1.74 -4.92 -22.15
C THR A 50 2.49 -5.20 -20.86
N TRP A 51 1.81 -5.61 -19.78
CA TRP A 51 2.43 -5.69 -18.45
C TRP A 51 3.56 -6.72 -18.37
N PRO A 52 3.45 -7.95 -18.92
CA PRO A 52 4.58 -8.89 -18.90
C PRO A 52 5.82 -8.35 -19.61
N ALA A 53 5.66 -7.62 -20.72
CA ALA A 53 6.79 -7.01 -21.42
C ALA A 53 7.45 -5.90 -20.57
N ASN A 54 6.63 -5.08 -19.90
CA ASN A 54 7.13 -4.04 -18.99
C ASN A 54 7.87 -4.63 -17.80
N VAL A 55 7.35 -5.71 -17.19
CA VAL A 55 8.03 -6.41 -16.10
C VAL A 55 9.36 -7.00 -16.56
N ARG A 56 9.42 -7.67 -17.72
CA ARG A 56 10.69 -8.20 -18.26
C ARG A 56 11.72 -7.10 -18.44
N LYS A 57 11.32 -5.93 -18.97
CA LYS A 57 12.20 -4.78 -19.14
C LYS A 57 12.72 -4.26 -17.80
N PHE A 58 11.82 -4.07 -16.82
CA PHE A 58 12.18 -3.63 -15.48
C PHE A 58 13.17 -4.59 -14.80
N VAL A 59 12.90 -5.89 -14.87
CA VAL A 59 13.78 -6.91 -14.29
C VAL A 59 15.14 -6.95 -15.00
N ALA A 60 15.17 -6.80 -16.33
CA ALA A 60 16.44 -6.72 -17.07
C ALA A 60 17.29 -5.52 -16.63
N GLU A 61 16.66 -4.36 -16.40
CA GLU A 61 17.35 -3.18 -15.86
C GLU A 61 17.89 -3.41 -14.44
N LEU A 62 17.09 -4.02 -13.56
CA LEU A 62 17.54 -4.41 -12.21
C LEU A 62 18.72 -5.39 -12.24
N ASN A 63 18.62 -6.42 -13.08
CA ASN A 63 19.66 -7.43 -13.24
C ASN A 63 20.97 -6.83 -13.80
N ALA A 64 20.89 -5.86 -14.72
CA ALA A 64 22.06 -5.13 -15.22
C ALA A 64 22.77 -4.33 -14.11
N MET A 65 22.07 -3.96 -13.04
CA MET A 65 22.62 -3.34 -11.83
C MET A 65 23.05 -4.36 -10.76
N GLY A 66 22.90 -5.67 -11.00
CA GLY A 66 23.19 -6.74 -10.04
C GLY A 66 22.09 -6.96 -8.99
N ILE A 67 20.93 -6.33 -9.13
CA ILE A 67 19.79 -6.50 -8.22
C ILE A 67 18.98 -7.73 -8.66
N THR A 68 18.95 -8.75 -7.81
CA THR A 68 18.29 -10.04 -8.12
C THR A 68 17.07 -10.33 -7.26
N ALA A 69 16.71 -9.43 -6.34
CA ALA A 69 15.54 -9.57 -5.49
C ALA A 69 15.03 -8.21 -5.01
N TRP A 70 13.72 -8.08 -4.81
CA TRP A 70 13.11 -6.97 -4.11
C TRP A 70 11.81 -7.39 -3.41
N TYR A 71 11.32 -6.49 -2.57
CA TYR A 71 10.08 -6.66 -1.84
C TYR A 71 9.21 -5.39 -1.95
N ASP A 72 7.98 -5.57 -2.42
CA ASP A 72 6.99 -4.52 -2.55
C ASP A 72 6.01 -4.54 -1.37
N ALA A 73 5.94 -3.45 -0.59
CA ALA A 73 5.01 -3.32 0.53
C ALA A 73 3.56 -3.06 0.08
N GLY A 74 3.31 -3.05 -1.24
CA GLY A 74 2.05 -2.64 -1.84
C GLY A 74 1.74 -1.17 -1.55
N GLY A 75 0.47 -0.87 -1.44
CA GLY A 75 0.03 0.49 -1.13
C GLY A 75 -1.44 0.73 -1.42
N ARG A 76 -1.88 1.97 -1.18
CA ARG A 76 -3.25 2.38 -1.48
C ARG A 76 -3.55 2.18 -2.97
N GLY A 77 -4.64 1.49 -3.28
CA GLY A 77 -5.05 1.20 -4.65
C GLY A 77 -4.41 -0.05 -5.26
N MET A 78 -3.39 -0.62 -4.60
CA MET A 78 -2.79 -1.89 -5.00
C MET A 78 -3.64 -3.08 -4.54
N SER A 79 -3.58 -4.15 -5.32
CA SER A 79 -4.25 -5.43 -5.10
C SER A 79 -3.56 -6.50 -5.94
N GLU A 80 -3.88 -7.77 -5.72
CA GLU A 80 -3.28 -8.91 -6.42
C GLU A 80 -3.24 -8.75 -7.94
N ARG A 81 -4.29 -8.14 -8.54
CA ARG A 81 -4.34 -7.90 -9.99
C ARG A 81 -3.12 -7.17 -10.53
N HIS A 82 -2.52 -6.27 -9.74
CA HIS A 82 -1.37 -5.46 -10.14
C HIS A 82 -0.07 -6.27 -10.19
N TYR A 83 -0.07 -7.46 -9.59
CA TYR A 83 1.07 -8.37 -9.59
C TYR A 83 0.91 -9.57 -10.55
N GLU A 84 -0.21 -9.66 -11.27
CA GLU A 84 -0.50 -10.79 -12.15
C GLU A 84 0.56 -10.99 -13.25
N ALA A 85 1.17 -9.92 -13.76
CA ALA A 85 2.26 -10.03 -14.74
C ALA A 85 3.51 -10.69 -14.15
N TYR A 86 3.84 -10.41 -12.88
CA TYR A 86 4.94 -11.09 -12.19
C TYR A 86 4.62 -12.57 -11.98
N ARG A 87 3.40 -12.90 -11.52
CA ARG A 87 2.93 -14.28 -11.40
C ARG A 87 3.02 -15.02 -12.74
N THR A 88 2.48 -14.44 -13.81
CA THR A 88 2.50 -15.02 -15.16
C THR A 88 3.92 -15.36 -15.62
N LEU A 89 4.89 -14.47 -15.37
CA LEU A 89 6.28 -14.72 -15.74
C LEU A 89 6.94 -15.77 -14.85
N ALA A 90 6.64 -15.78 -13.55
CA ALA A 90 7.14 -16.79 -12.63
C ALA A 90 6.61 -18.19 -13.00
N ASP A 91 5.32 -18.32 -13.27
CA ASP A 91 4.67 -19.59 -13.67
C ASP A 91 5.24 -20.16 -14.98
N ARG A 92 5.73 -19.27 -15.87
CA ARG A 92 6.38 -19.65 -17.14
C ARG A 92 7.88 -19.90 -17.01
N GLY A 93 8.48 -19.69 -15.82
CA GLY A 93 9.93 -19.75 -15.63
C GLY A 93 10.69 -18.61 -16.32
N GLU A 94 10.01 -17.52 -16.67
CA GLU A 94 10.57 -16.36 -17.37
C GLU A 94 10.95 -15.20 -16.43
N LEU A 95 10.57 -15.28 -15.15
CA LEU A 95 10.95 -14.29 -14.14
C LEU A 95 12.32 -14.65 -13.56
N ASN A 96 13.37 -13.93 -13.94
CA ASN A 96 14.75 -14.17 -13.50
C ASN A 96 15.19 -13.23 -12.35
N ALA A 97 14.26 -12.89 -11.45
CA ALA A 97 14.53 -12.18 -10.19
C ALA A 97 13.45 -12.52 -9.16
N ARG A 98 13.76 -12.38 -7.88
CA ARG A 98 12.82 -12.69 -6.78
C ARG A 98 11.99 -11.48 -6.40
N ALA A 99 10.68 -11.57 -6.53
CA ALA A 99 9.76 -10.48 -6.33
C ALA A 99 8.69 -10.87 -5.30
N PHE A 100 8.85 -10.41 -4.06
CA PHE A 100 7.87 -10.67 -3.01
C PHE A 100 7.01 -9.45 -2.76
N TRP A 101 5.78 -9.65 -2.28
CA TRP A 101 4.90 -8.55 -1.91
C TRP A 101 4.03 -8.87 -0.70
N THR A 102 3.42 -7.85 -0.09
CA THR A 102 2.45 -8.03 1.00
C THR A 102 1.11 -7.37 0.70
N THR A 103 0.04 -7.94 1.25
CA THR A 103 -1.28 -7.34 1.24
C THR A 103 -1.32 -6.09 2.10
N PHE A 104 -1.68 -4.96 1.49
CA PHE A 104 -1.81 -3.68 2.16
C PHE A 104 -3.27 -3.33 2.44
N ARG A 105 -3.64 -3.13 3.70
CA ARG A 105 -4.93 -2.57 4.11
C ARG A 105 -4.76 -1.46 5.14
N GLN A 106 -5.65 -0.48 5.08
CA GLN A 106 -5.65 0.69 5.95
C GLN A 106 -7.04 0.90 6.56
N PRO A 107 -7.51 -0.04 7.41
CA PRO A 107 -8.74 0.16 8.15
C PRO A 107 -8.57 1.34 9.12
N THR A 108 -9.65 2.10 9.29
CA THR A 108 -9.78 3.25 10.20
C THR A 108 -10.91 3.07 11.20
N THR A 109 -11.70 1.99 11.10
CA THR A 109 -12.83 1.69 11.99
C THR A 109 -12.90 0.19 12.30
N PRO A 110 -13.53 -0.22 13.42
CA PRO A 110 -13.71 -1.64 13.76
C PRO A 110 -14.42 -2.46 12.67
N GLU A 111 -15.42 -1.89 11.99
CA GLU A 111 -16.15 -2.60 10.92
C GLU A 111 -15.26 -2.86 9.70
N GLN A 112 -14.28 -1.96 9.45
CA GLN A 112 -13.27 -2.21 8.41
C GLN A 112 -12.25 -3.25 8.86
N VAL A 113 -11.96 -3.33 10.16
CA VAL A 113 -11.14 -4.40 10.73
C VAL A 113 -11.83 -5.74 10.54
N ASP A 114 -13.14 -5.84 10.79
CA ASP A 114 -13.87 -7.11 10.58
C ASP A 114 -13.75 -7.63 9.15
N LYS A 115 -13.81 -6.73 8.16
CA LYS A 115 -13.58 -7.07 6.75
C LYS A 115 -12.14 -7.54 6.49
N VAL A 116 -11.16 -6.91 7.13
CA VAL A 116 -9.75 -7.32 7.07
C VAL A 116 -9.56 -8.70 7.68
N LEU A 117 -10.19 -9.00 8.82
CA LEU A 117 -10.10 -10.30 9.46
C LEU A 117 -10.71 -11.40 8.57
N ALA A 118 -11.85 -11.12 7.93
CA ALA A 118 -12.45 -12.04 6.96
C ALA A 118 -11.56 -12.28 5.74
N GLU A 119 -10.85 -11.26 5.25
CA GLU A 119 -9.88 -11.39 4.17
C GLU A 119 -8.66 -12.23 4.58
N ILE A 120 -8.10 -11.98 5.78
CA ILE A 120 -6.98 -12.75 6.32
C ILE A 120 -7.34 -14.24 6.43
N ALA A 121 -8.55 -14.55 6.91
CA ALA A 121 -9.02 -15.94 7.04
C ALA A 121 -9.14 -16.69 5.70
N GLN A 122 -9.17 -15.97 4.58
CA GLN A 122 -9.23 -16.54 3.22
C GLN A 122 -7.86 -16.60 2.53
N GLN A 123 -6.81 -16.07 3.16
CA GLN A 123 -5.47 -15.99 2.59
C GLN A 123 -4.54 -17.00 3.24
N THR A 124 -3.87 -17.79 2.41
CA THR A 124 -2.71 -18.57 2.81
C THR A 124 -1.48 -17.88 2.25
N SER A 125 -0.47 -17.64 3.09
CA SER A 125 0.81 -17.09 2.60
C SER A 125 1.62 -18.19 1.89
N PHE A 126 2.62 -17.79 1.12
CA PHE A 126 3.56 -18.71 0.48
C PHE A 126 2.89 -19.68 -0.53
N GLN A 127 1.96 -19.18 -1.33
CA GLN A 127 1.22 -19.97 -2.34
C GLN A 127 1.74 -19.77 -3.76
N GLY A 128 2.84 -19.04 -3.90
CA GLY A 128 3.52 -18.78 -5.17
C GLY A 128 4.71 -19.72 -5.37
N SER A 129 5.82 -19.14 -5.85
CA SER A 129 7.08 -19.84 -6.11
C SER A 129 8.23 -19.14 -5.41
N ASP A 130 9.42 -19.76 -5.45
CA ASP A 130 10.66 -19.15 -4.96
C ASP A 130 11.01 -17.82 -5.64
N TYR A 131 10.41 -17.51 -6.80
CA TYR A 131 10.63 -16.29 -7.57
C TYR A 131 9.55 -15.23 -7.36
N PHE A 132 8.34 -15.61 -6.98
CA PHE A 132 7.25 -14.65 -6.80
C PHE A 132 6.21 -15.18 -5.82
N ASP A 133 5.91 -14.39 -4.78
CA ASP A 133 4.89 -14.74 -3.80
C ASP A 133 4.32 -13.53 -3.05
N ASN A 134 3.09 -13.68 -2.57
CA ASN A 134 2.58 -12.86 -1.47
C ASN A 134 3.03 -13.49 -0.15
N ILE A 135 3.95 -12.80 0.52
CA ILE A 135 4.58 -13.32 1.74
C ILE A 135 3.79 -12.97 3.00
N GLY A 136 2.80 -12.07 2.94
CA GLY A 136 1.98 -11.75 4.11
C GLY A 136 1.29 -10.39 4.05
N TRP A 137 1.36 -9.64 5.16
CA TRP A 137 0.54 -8.45 5.37
C TRP A 137 1.37 -7.23 5.78
N GLY A 138 0.97 -6.06 5.29
CA GLY A 138 1.65 -4.80 5.58
C GLY A 138 1.78 -3.89 4.35
N GLU A 139 2.44 -2.75 4.45
CA GLU A 139 3.15 -2.21 5.63
C GLU A 139 2.23 -1.54 6.68
N SER A 140 0.95 -1.38 6.37
CA SER A 140 -0.05 -0.81 7.28
C SER A 140 -0.92 -1.90 7.91
N VAL A 141 -1.28 -1.70 9.18
CA VAL A 141 -2.16 -2.59 9.96
C VAL A 141 -3.47 -1.88 10.29
N TYR A 142 -3.38 -0.72 10.95
CA TYR A 142 -4.55 0.08 11.34
C TYR A 142 -4.17 1.57 11.39
N THR A 143 -5.07 2.45 10.96
CA THR A 143 -4.90 3.90 11.05
C THR A 143 -5.72 4.43 12.23
N PRO A 144 -5.15 5.19 13.17
CA PRO A 144 -3.89 5.95 13.06
C PRO A 144 -2.61 5.23 13.51
N ALA A 145 -2.69 3.99 14.00
CA ALA A 145 -1.56 3.22 14.54
C ALA A 145 -0.58 2.67 13.47
N THR A 146 -0.16 3.52 12.54
CA THR A 146 0.81 3.24 11.47
C THR A 146 1.58 4.52 11.13
N THR A 147 2.61 4.45 10.28
CA THR A 147 3.31 5.65 9.82
C THR A 147 2.40 6.53 8.97
N ASN A 148 2.20 7.77 9.41
CA ASN A 148 1.41 8.78 8.71
C ASN A 148 2.34 9.86 8.15
N LEU A 149 2.98 9.60 7.01
CA LEU A 149 3.99 10.51 6.43
C LEU A 149 3.47 11.92 6.12
N LEU A 150 2.17 12.03 5.79
CA LEU A 150 1.53 13.27 5.31
C LEU A 150 0.46 13.80 6.27
N ARG A 151 0.36 13.25 7.48
CA ARG A 151 -0.62 13.68 8.49
C ARG A 151 0.03 13.70 9.86
N TYR A 152 0.04 14.88 10.49
CA TYR A 152 0.80 15.15 11.72
C TYR A 152 -0.09 15.27 12.97
N ASP A 153 -1.41 15.17 12.81
CA ASP A 153 -2.43 15.51 13.79
C ASP A 153 -3.03 14.30 14.53
N TYR A 154 -2.49 13.09 14.32
CA TYR A 154 -3.04 11.89 14.95
C TYR A 154 -2.43 11.55 16.29
N VAL A 155 -3.32 11.28 17.25
CA VAL A 155 -3.01 10.66 18.53
C VAL A 155 -3.54 9.23 18.52
N VAL A 156 -2.65 8.26 18.68
CA VAL A 156 -3.02 6.84 18.80
C VAL A 156 -3.65 6.61 20.18
N LYS A 157 -4.85 6.03 20.21
CA LYS A 157 -5.60 5.73 21.43
C LYS A 157 -5.45 4.26 21.84
N PRO A 158 -5.73 3.90 23.11
CA PRO A 158 -5.80 2.50 23.52
C PRO A 158 -6.76 1.65 22.69
N GLU A 159 -7.86 2.24 22.22
CA GLU A 159 -8.86 1.63 21.32
C GLU A 159 -8.21 1.18 20.01
N ASP A 160 -7.41 2.06 19.40
CA ASP A 160 -6.72 1.77 18.14
C ASP A 160 -5.75 0.60 18.29
N MET A 161 -5.11 0.48 19.45
CA MET A 161 -4.22 -0.64 19.76
C MET A 161 -4.97 -1.96 19.97
N ARG A 162 -6.25 -1.93 20.34
CA ARG A 162 -7.08 -3.15 20.34
C ARG A 162 -7.26 -3.66 18.93
N GLU A 163 -7.57 -2.79 17.97
CA GLU A 163 -7.71 -3.15 16.57
C GLU A 163 -6.41 -3.65 15.95
N VAL A 164 -5.27 -3.04 16.26
CA VAL A 164 -3.95 -3.55 15.87
C VAL A 164 -3.74 -4.98 16.38
N ARG A 165 -4.08 -5.26 17.64
CA ARG A 165 -3.95 -6.61 18.22
C ARG A 165 -4.87 -7.60 17.54
N ARG A 166 -6.12 -7.24 17.25
CA ARG A 166 -7.07 -8.11 16.53
C ARG A 166 -6.49 -8.57 15.19
N ILE A 167 -5.95 -7.64 14.40
CA ILE A 167 -5.33 -7.97 13.12
C ILE A 167 -4.06 -8.81 13.32
N ALA A 168 -3.18 -8.42 14.26
CA ALA A 168 -1.95 -9.16 14.53
C ALA A 168 -2.21 -10.61 14.98
N HIS A 169 -3.24 -10.85 15.79
CA HIS A 169 -3.65 -12.19 16.19
C HIS A 169 -4.11 -13.03 15.00
N ALA A 170 -4.98 -12.49 14.14
CA ALA A 170 -5.44 -13.23 12.95
C ALA A 170 -4.27 -13.56 11.99
N LEU A 171 -3.33 -12.63 11.81
CA LEU A 171 -2.13 -12.91 11.02
C LEU A 171 -1.25 -13.99 11.65
N ALA A 172 -1.12 -13.99 12.97
CA ALA A 172 -0.36 -15.01 13.69
C ALA A 172 -1.00 -16.40 13.60
N GLU A 173 -2.33 -16.48 13.72
CA GLU A 173 -3.11 -17.72 13.52
C GLU A 173 -2.95 -18.27 12.11
N GLY A 174 -2.87 -17.40 11.10
CA GLY A 174 -2.60 -17.77 9.71
C GLY A 174 -1.12 -18.01 9.36
N GLY A 175 -0.19 -17.85 10.33
CA GLY A 175 1.25 -18.00 10.08
C GLY A 175 1.83 -16.98 9.08
N MET A 176 1.19 -15.81 8.94
CA MET A 176 1.55 -14.82 7.92
C MET A 176 2.71 -13.92 8.37
N PHE A 177 3.59 -13.54 7.43
CA PHE A 177 4.57 -12.48 7.68
C PHE A 177 3.87 -11.14 7.92
N LEU A 178 4.35 -10.37 8.89
CA LEU A 178 3.84 -9.04 9.19
C LEU A 178 4.94 -7.99 9.01
N ARG A 179 4.78 -7.10 8.03
CA ARG A 179 5.51 -5.83 7.97
C ARG A 179 4.67 -4.72 8.54
N SER A 180 5.23 -3.97 9.48
CA SER A 180 4.59 -2.78 10.04
C SER A 180 5.56 -1.61 10.07
N SER A 181 5.16 -0.47 9.48
CA SER A 181 5.82 0.81 9.76
C SER A 181 5.11 1.47 10.93
N ARG A 182 5.90 1.83 11.96
CA ARG A 182 5.42 2.49 13.16
C ARG A 182 6.06 3.87 13.30
N SER A 183 5.24 4.85 13.64
CA SER A 183 5.70 6.17 14.08
C SER A 183 5.91 6.19 15.60
N ARG A 184 6.67 7.18 16.11
CA ARG A 184 7.05 7.31 17.53
C ARG A 184 5.87 7.27 18.52
N GLY A 185 4.65 7.63 18.07
CA GLY A 185 3.45 7.64 18.92
C GLY A 185 3.01 6.26 19.45
N CYS A 186 3.33 5.17 18.76
CA CYS A 186 2.98 3.82 19.21
C CYS A 186 3.83 3.32 20.40
N ALA A 187 5.03 3.87 20.60
CA ALA A 187 5.96 3.39 21.64
C ALA A 187 5.54 3.79 23.07
N GLY A 188 4.76 4.87 23.23
CA GLY A 188 4.32 5.36 24.54
C GLY A 188 3.24 4.52 25.22
N LEU A 189 2.46 3.75 24.45
CA LEU A 189 1.30 3.00 24.96
C LEU A 189 1.64 1.67 25.64
N TYR A 190 2.90 1.22 25.55
CA TYR A 190 3.38 0.00 26.22
C TYR A 190 4.05 0.27 27.58
N ARG A 191 4.07 1.53 28.04
CA ARG A 191 4.71 1.94 29.31
C ARG A 191 3.77 1.96 30.52
N THR A 192 2.79 1.05 30.62
CA THR A 192 2.05 0.87 31.88
C THR A 192 1.47 -0.54 31.97
N SER A 193 2.23 -1.50 32.50
CA SER A 193 1.71 -2.68 33.22
C SER A 193 2.85 -3.47 33.86
N THR A 194 3.62 -2.83 34.74
CA THR A 194 4.39 -3.51 35.79
C THR A 194 4.39 -2.60 37.01
N ARG A 195 3.34 -2.73 37.83
CA ARG A 195 3.36 -2.53 39.28
C ARG A 195 2.34 -3.50 39.88
#